data_AF-A0A8T5MRA9-F1
#
_entry.id   AF-A0A8T5MRA9-F1
#
_cell.length_a   1.000
_cell.length_b   1.000
_cell.length_c   1.000
_cell.angle_alpha   90.00
_cell.angle_beta   90.00
_cell.angle_gamma   90.00
#
_symmetry.space_group_name_H-M   'P 1'
#
loop_
_entity.id
_entity.type
_entity.pdbx_description
1 polymer ?
#
loop_
_entity_poly.entity_id
_entity_poly.type
_entity_poly.pdbx_seq_one_letter_code
_entity_poly.pdbx_strand_id
1 'polypeptide(L)' 'METVSTKVDDQTRYQLEKLLKSGEFKSKSEIMRRALRDFISRKQLRWESRAEMRTFFEKRSLAPSGEIIEKIREEEDL' A
#
# COMPACT_ATOMS: atom_id res chain seq x y z
N MET A 1 10.79 -19.56 2.69
CA MET A 1 9.48 -19.04 2.24
C MET A 1 8.42 -19.73 3.07
N GLU A 2 7.52 -18.96 3.69
CA GLU A 2 6.35 -19.52 4.36
C GLU A 2 5.25 -19.80 3.33
N THR A 3 4.50 -20.88 3.50
CA THR A 3 3.44 -21.28 2.58
C THR A 3 2.09 -21.15 3.26
N VAL A 4 1.15 -20.45 2.61
CA VAL A 4 -0.22 -20.27 3.10
C VAL A 4 -1.17 -20.94 2.12
N SER A 5 -2.05 -21.80 2.64
CA SER A 5 -3.16 -22.39 1.88
C SER A 5 -4.44 -21.62 2.18
N THR A 6 -5.25 -21.34 1.16
CA THR A 6 -6.49 -20.58 1.29
C THR A 6 -7.53 -21.10 0.32
N LYS A 7 -8.78 -21.16 0.77
CA LYS A 7 -9.94 -21.44 -0.08
C LYS A 7 -10.45 -20.12 -0.66
N VAL A 8 -10.71 -20.13 -1.96
CA VAL A 8 -11.30 -18.99 -2.68
C VAL A 8 -12.56 -19.46 -3.40
N ASP A 9 -13.48 -18.54 -3.64
CA ASP A 9 -14.68 -18.79 -4.42
C ASP A 9 -14.37 -18.91 -5.92
N ASP A 10 -15.35 -19.43 -6.67
CA ASP A 10 -15.20 -19.66 -8.10
C ASP A 10 -14.96 -18.38 -8.89
N GLN A 11 -15.57 -17.27 -8.47
CA GLN A 11 -15.38 -15.98 -9.11
C GLN A 11 -13.95 -15.48 -8.95
N THR A 12 -13.38 -15.54 -7.73
CA THR A 12 -11.97 -15.17 -7.52
C THR A 12 -11.03 -16.11 -8.29
N ARG A 13 -11.31 -17.41 -8.29
CA ARG A 13 -10.53 -18.39 -9.08
C ARG A 13 -10.52 -18.01 -10.56
N TYR A 14 -11.67 -17.67 -11.14
CA TYR A 14 -11.78 -17.25 -12.53
C TYR A 14 -10.97 -15.97 -12.82
N GLN A 15 -11.04 -14.97 -11.94
CA GLN A 15 -10.26 -13.73 -12.10
C GLN A 15 -8.75 -13.98 -12.02
N LEU A 16 -8.30 -14.83 -11.10
CA LEU A 16 -6.89 -15.23 -11.00
C LEU A 16 -6.39 -15.90 -12.29
N GLU A 17 -7.19 -16.77 -12.89
CA GLU A 17 -6.87 -17.40 -14.18
C GLU A 17 -6.79 -16.38 -15.32
N LYS A 18 -7.73 -15.42 -15.36
CA LYS A 18 -7.74 -14.37 -16.38
C LYS A 18 -6.48 -13.50 -16.30
N LEU A 19 -6.10 -13.10 -15.08
CA LEU A 19 -4.89 -12.33 -14.83
C LEU A 19 -3.63 -13.12 -15.19
N LEU A 20 -3.58 -14.42 -14.91
CA LEU A 20 -2.45 -15.25 -15.32
C LEU A 20 -2.33 -15.35 -16.84
N LYS A 21 -3.47 -15.51 -17.55
CA LYS A 21 -3.51 -15.56 -19.02
C LYS A 21 -3.14 -14.24 -19.70
N SER A 22 -3.29 -13.11 -19.01
CA SER A 22 -2.87 -11.80 -19.55
C SER A 22 -1.35 -11.67 -19.71
N GLY A 23 -0.56 -12.54 -19.07
CA GLY A 23 0.89 -12.48 -19.07
C GLY A 23 1.48 -11.43 -18.13
N GLU A 24 0.65 -10.62 -17.46
CA GLU A 24 1.09 -9.61 -16.49
C GLU A 24 1.76 -10.24 -15.24
N PHE A 25 1.38 -11.48 -14.90
CA PHE A 25 1.88 -12.17 -13.72
C PHE A 25 2.45 -13.55 -14.08
N LYS A 26 3.51 -13.96 -13.40
CA LYS A 26 4.17 -15.26 -13.63
C LYS A 26 3.47 -16.40 -12.91
N SER A 27 2.72 -16.12 -11.84
CA SER A 27 2.04 -17.13 -11.03
C SER A 27 0.85 -16.58 -10.24
N LYS A 28 -0.09 -17.46 -9.86
CA LYS A 28 -1.18 -17.12 -8.93
C LYS A 28 -0.66 -16.61 -7.59
N SER A 29 0.44 -17.18 -7.10
CA SER A 29 1.07 -16.76 -5.84
C SER A 29 1.60 -15.32 -5.92
N GLU A 30 2.08 -14.88 -7.08
CA GLU A 30 2.51 -13.50 -7.29
C GLU A 30 1.33 -12.53 -7.22
N ILE A 31 0.21 -12.88 -7.86
CA ILE A 31 -1.03 -12.10 -7.80
C ILE A 31 -1.49 -11.96 -6.34
N MET A 32 -1.57 -13.07 -5.61
CA MET A 32 -2.00 -13.07 -4.20
C MET A 32 -1.08 -12.24 -3.31
N ARG A 33 0.24 -12.32 -3.49
CA ARG A 33 1.20 -11.50 -2.73
C ARG A 33 1.02 -10.01 -2.99
N ARG A 34 0.80 -9.61 -4.25
CA ARG A 34 0.56 -8.21 -4.60
C ARG A 34 -0.75 -7.71 -4.02
N ALA A 35 -1.83 -8.48 -4.17
CA ALA A 35 -3.13 -8.16 -3.60
C ALA A 35 -3.09 -8.01 -2.06
N LEU A 36 -2.38 -8.91 -1.37
CA LEU A 36 -2.19 -8.82 0.09
C LEU A 36 -1.41 -7.57 0.49
N ARG A 37 -0.34 -7.23 -0.23
CA ARG A 37 0.43 -6.00 0.02
C ARG A 37 -0.42 -4.75 -0.18
N ASP A 38 -1.20 -4.72 -1.25
CA ASP A 38 -2.11 -3.60 -1.55
C ASP A 38 -3.22 -3.49 -0.50
N PHE A 39 -3.74 -4.62 -0.03
CA PHE A 39 -4.72 -4.64 1.04
C PHE A 39 -4.16 -4.11 2.36
N ILE A 40 -2.98 -4.58 2.77
CA ILE A 40 -2.31 -4.16 4.01
C ILE A 40 -1.97 -2.67 3.95
N SER A 41 -1.39 -2.19 2.86
CA SER A 41 -1.04 -0.77 2.69
C SER A 41 -2.27 0.14 2.74
N ARG A 42 -3.38 -0.27 2.10
CA ARG A 42 -4.66 0.45 2.20
C ARG A 42 -5.25 0.43 3.61
N LYS A 43 -5.03 -0.64 4.37
CA LYS A 43 -5.44 -0.75 5.78
C LYS A 43 -4.59 0.13 6.71
N GLN A 44 -3.32 0.35 6.41
CA GLN A 44 -2.44 1.21 7.22
C GLN A 44 -2.83 2.70 7.16
N LEU A 45 -3.50 3.14 6.09
CA LEU A 45 -3.97 4.51 5.92
C LEU A 45 -5.43 4.71 6.37
N ARG A 46 -5.99 3.79 7.19
CA ARG A 46 -7.32 3.99 7.78
C ARG A 46 -7.25 5.04 8.88
N TRP A 47 -7.35 6.28 8.47
CA TRP A 47 -8.06 7.25 9.28
C TRP A 47 -9.55 6.90 9.14
N GLU A 48 -10.16 6.39 10.20
CA GLU A 48 -11.59 6.03 10.24
C GLU A 48 -12.48 7.26 10.05
N SER A 49 -11.94 8.48 10.27
CA SER A 49 -12.63 9.74 10.00
C SER A 49 -11.68 10.90 9.66
N ARG A 50 -12.22 11.95 9.04
CA ARG A 50 -11.52 13.25 8.88
C ARG A 50 -11.08 13.85 10.22
N ALA A 51 -11.79 13.54 11.31
CA ALA A 51 -11.44 14.00 12.65
C ALA A 51 -10.18 13.29 13.16
N GLU A 52 -10.03 11.99 12.89
CA GLU A 52 -8.81 11.26 13.20
C GLU A 52 -7.64 11.85 12.41
N MET A 53 -7.82 12.05 11.09
CA MET A 53 -6.86 12.75 10.19
C MET A 53 -6.36 14.05 10.79
N ARG A 54 -7.30 14.92 11.15
CA ARG A 54 -7.03 16.21 11.74
C ARG A 54 -6.29 16.08 13.08
N THR A 55 -6.68 15.13 13.93
CA THR A 55 -6.06 14.91 15.24
C THR A 55 -4.59 14.54 15.13
N PHE A 56 -4.16 13.68 14.19
CA PHE A 56 -2.72 13.41 14.06
C PHE A 56 -1.94 14.53 13.39
N PHE A 57 -2.55 15.31 12.49
CA PHE A 57 -1.89 16.51 11.97
C PHE A 57 -1.81 17.63 13.02
N GLU A 58 -2.75 17.71 13.97
CA GLU A 58 -2.70 18.65 15.09
C GLU A 58 -1.66 18.21 16.16
N LYS A 59 -1.49 16.91 16.40
CA LYS A 59 -0.48 16.39 17.35
C LYS A 59 0.95 16.40 16.82
N ARG A 60 1.12 16.43 15.51
CA ARG A 60 2.44 16.50 14.87
C ARG A 60 2.73 17.97 14.60
N SER A 61 3.78 18.52 15.21
CA SER A 61 4.32 19.79 14.76
C SER A 61 4.89 19.57 13.36
N LEU A 62 4.05 19.71 12.33
CA LEU A 62 4.51 19.73 10.96
C LEU A 62 5.48 20.91 10.87
N ALA A 63 6.72 20.62 10.48
CA ALA A 63 7.67 21.67 10.16
C ALA A 63 7.03 22.57 9.09
N PRO A 64 7.10 23.90 9.22
CA PRO A 64 6.68 24.82 8.19
C PRO A 64 7.25 24.38 6.84
N SER A 65 6.47 24.52 5.76
CA SER A 65 6.89 24.08 4.43
C SER A 65 8.25 24.67 4.00
N GLY A 66 8.61 25.85 4.50
CA GLY A 66 9.93 26.46 4.29
C GLY A 66 11.09 25.62 4.83
N GLU A 67 10.98 25.09 6.04
CA GLU A 67 12.03 24.26 6.67
C GLU A 67 12.21 22.91 5.95
N ILE A 68 11.14 22.38 5.37
CA ILE A 68 11.18 21.14 4.59
C ILE A 68 11.92 21.38 3.26
N ILE A 69 11.64 22.51 2.61
CA ILE A 69 12.27 22.88 1.34
C ILE A 69 13.77 23.14 1.52
N GLU A 70 14.16 23.81 2.60
CA GLU A 70 15.58 24.04 2.91
C GLU A 70 16.33 22.74 3.18
N LYS A 71 15.76 21.82 3.97
CA LYS A 71 16.40 20.51 4.21
C LYS A 71 16.63 19.70 2.93
N ILE A 72 15.68 19.72 2.00
CA ILE A 72 15.83 19.00 0.72
C ILE A 72 16.94 19.64 -0.12
N ARG A 73 17.06 20.97 -0.13
CA ARG A 73 18.16 21.66 -0.81
C ARG A 73 19.52 21.33 -0.20
N GLU A 74 19.62 21.32 1.12
CA GLU A 74 20.86 20.94 1.82
C GLU A 74 21.28 19.48 1.53
N GLU A 75 20.32 18.56 1.35
CA GLU A 75 20.60 17.17 0.95
C GLU A 75 20.99 17.02 -0.52
N GLU A 76 20.55 17.90 -1.43
CA GLU A 76 20.92 17.88 -2.85
C GLU A 76 22.30 18.53 -3.13
N ASP A 77 22.79 19.39 -2.22
CA ASP A 77 24.09 20.08 -2.32
C ASP A 77 25.27 19.27 -1.72
N LEU A 78 25.02 18.06 -1.18
CA LEU A 78 26.01 17.11 -0.61
C LEU A 78 26.37 15.99 -1.61
#